data_AF-A0A9W9YP23-F1
#
_entry.id   AF-A0A9W9YP23-F1
#
_cell.length_a   1.000
_cell.length_b   1.000
_cell.length_c   1.000
_cell.angle_alpha   90.00
_cell.angle_beta   90.00
_cell.angle_gamma   90.00
#
_symmetry.space_group_name_H-M   'P 1'
#
loop_
_entity.id
_entity.type
_entity.pdbx_description
1 polymer ?
#
loop_
_entity_poly.entity_id
_entity_poly.type
_entity_poly.pdbx_seq_one_letter_code
_entity_poly.pdbx_strand_id
1 'polypeptide(L)'
;MTASKRAYPRFLLYSEYNNLWQVKLNDNATAATSLRIPLTEYIYSPAALDYNYLDEKVYWADASLNTISRALLDGSSQETIVSTRLQNPYGLAVDPFGQNVYWTNTFEKVIEVASLDGLYRRVLIRDDLLYPSEIVLDVTRGYD
;
A
#
# COMPACT_ATOMS: atom_id res chain seq x y z
N MET A 1 -11.44 -35.97 -6.30
CA MET A 1 -11.89 -34.69 -6.88
C MET A 1 -10.81 -33.66 -6.63
N THR A 2 -10.03 -33.31 -7.65
CA THR A 2 -9.04 -32.23 -7.57
C THR A 2 -9.78 -30.91 -7.65
N ALA A 3 -9.76 -30.13 -6.57
CA ALA A 3 -10.23 -28.75 -6.59
C ALA A 3 -9.40 -28.00 -7.64
N SER A 4 -10.06 -27.46 -8.67
CA SER A 4 -9.44 -26.53 -9.60
C SER A 4 -8.83 -25.38 -8.78
N LYS A 5 -7.50 -25.26 -8.82
CA LYS A 5 -6.77 -24.17 -8.16
C LYS A 5 -7.32 -22.88 -8.77
N ARG A 6 -8.08 -22.10 -8.00
CA ARG A 6 -8.62 -20.82 -8.45
C ARG A 6 -7.44 -19.98 -8.93
N ALA A 7 -7.33 -19.80 -10.24
CA ALA A 7 -6.26 -19.02 -10.82
C ALA A 7 -6.57 -17.56 -10.56
N TYR A 8 -5.94 -16.97 -9.54
CA TYR A 8 -5.97 -15.54 -9.36
C TYR A 8 -5.17 -14.91 -10.51
N PRO A 9 -5.77 -14.02 -11.32
CA PRO A 9 -5.03 -13.36 -12.38
C PRO A 9 -3.89 -12.56 -11.74
N ARG A 10 -2.67 -12.74 -12.24
CA ARG A 10 -1.54 -11.91 -11.82
C ARG A 10 -1.71 -10.52 -12.39
N PHE A 11 -1.35 -9.51 -11.61
CA PHE A 11 -1.39 -8.13 -12.02
C PHE A 11 -0.20 -7.37 -11.44
N LEU A 12 0.09 -6.22 -12.03
CA LEU A 12 1.01 -5.21 -11.53
C LEU A 12 0.19 -3.98 -11.16
N LEU A 13 0.49 -3.38 -10.01
CA LEU A 13 0.01 -2.05 -9.65
C LEU A 13 1.16 -1.05 -9.80
N TYR A 14 0.85 0.15 -10.26
CA TYR A 14 1.78 1.26 -10.25
C TYR A 14 1.03 2.58 -10.08
N SER A 15 1.71 3.59 -9.56
CA SER A 15 1.21 4.95 -9.49
C SER A 15 1.82 5.80 -10.60
N GLU A 16 1.05 6.76 -11.11
CA GLU A 16 1.52 7.73 -12.08
C GLU A 16 0.72 9.04 -11.93
N TYR A 17 1.42 10.15 -11.69
CA TYR A 17 0.81 11.43 -11.33
C TYR A 17 -0.19 11.27 -10.18
N ASN A 18 -1.46 11.58 -10.43
CA ASN A 18 -2.57 11.51 -9.50
C ASN A 18 -3.45 10.27 -9.74
N ASN A 19 -2.87 9.16 -10.19
CA ASN A 19 -3.61 7.94 -10.52
C ASN A 19 -2.92 6.69 -9.98
N LEU A 20 -3.74 5.69 -9.67
CA LEU A 20 -3.31 4.30 -9.48
C LEU A 20 -3.76 3.50 -10.70
N TRP A 21 -2.87 2.65 -11.19
CA TRP A 21 -3.07 1.82 -12.37
C TRP A 21 -2.89 0.35 -12.02
N GLN A 22 -3.64 -0.50 -12.72
CA GLN A 22 -3.50 -1.95 -12.69
C GLN A 22 -3.25 -2.47 -14.11
N VAL A 23 -2.39 -3.48 -14.20
CA VAL A 23 -2.03 -4.12 -15.47
C VAL A 23 -2.15 -5.62 -15.28
N LYS A 24 -2.96 -6.29 -16.09
CA LYS A 24 -3.03 -7.75 -16.08
C LYS A 24 -1.75 -8.33 -16.69
N LEU A 25 -1.07 -9.20 -15.95
CA LEU A 25 0.11 -9.90 -16.43
C LEU A 25 -0.34 -11.17 -17.16
N ASN A 26 -0.33 -11.12 -18.49
CA ASN A 26 -0.58 -12.26 -19.35
C ASN A 26 0.75 -12.82 -19.85
N ASP A 27 0.98 -14.13 -19.74
CA ASP A 27 2.25 -14.77 -20.15
C ASP A 27 2.61 -14.59 -21.62
N ASN A 28 1.64 -14.27 -22.48
CA ASN A 28 1.78 -14.30 -23.95
C ASN A 28 1.31 -13.02 -24.67
N ALA A 29 1.04 -11.91 -23.97
CA ALA A 29 0.53 -10.69 -24.60
C ALA A 29 1.68 -9.76 -25.02
N THR A 30 1.64 -9.27 -26.26
CA THR A 30 2.63 -8.35 -26.86
C THR A 30 2.49 -6.90 -26.40
N ALA A 31 1.40 -6.54 -25.71
CA ALA A 31 1.24 -5.28 -25.01
C ALA A 31 0.28 -5.47 -23.82
N ALA A 32 0.68 -5.01 -22.64
CA ALA A 32 -0.17 -5.03 -21.46
C ALA A 32 -0.99 -3.74 -21.40
N THR A 33 -2.31 -3.84 -21.22
CA THR A 33 -3.19 -2.66 -21.11
C THR A 33 -3.27 -2.21 -19.66
N SER A 34 -2.90 -0.96 -19.39
CA SER A 34 -3.11 -0.31 -18.10
C SER A 34 -4.56 0.16 -17.95
N LEU A 35 -5.19 -0.23 -16.84
CA LEU A 35 -6.51 0.25 -16.43
C LEU A 35 -6.36 1.10 -15.18
N ARG A 36 -6.97 2.27 -15.18
CA ARG A 36 -7.00 3.15 -14.01
C ARG A 36 -7.92 2.57 -12.95
N ILE A 37 -7.50 2.57 -11.69
CA ILE A 37 -8.40 2.28 -10.56
C ILE A 37 -9.36 3.48 -10.41
N PRO A 38 -10.69 3.28 -10.49
CA PRO A 38 -11.65 4.38 -10.56
C PRO A 38 -11.99 4.91 -9.15
N LEU A 39 -10.99 5.46 -8.45
CA LEU A 39 -11.15 6.11 -7.16
C LEU A 39 -12.12 7.30 -7.25
N THR A 40 -12.94 7.48 -6.21
CA THR A 40 -13.94 8.56 -6.10
C THR A 40 -13.39 9.79 -5.37
N GLU A 41 -12.57 9.58 -4.35
CA GLU A 41 -11.87 10.66 -3.65
C GLU A 41 -10.55 10.98 -4.34
N TYR A 42 -10.20 12.26 -4.29
CA TYR A 42 -9.00 12.78 -4.95
C TYR A 42 -7.71 12.24 -4.32
N ILE A 43 -6.79 11.82 -5.16
CA ILE A 43 -5.38 11.53 -4.83
C ILE A 43 -4.50 12.52 -5.60
N TYR A 44 -3.30 12.82 -5.11
CA TYR A 44 -2.43 13.83 -5.70
C TYR A 44 -1.06 13.27 -6.09
N SER A 45 -0.35 12.68 -5.13
CA SER A 45 1.01 12.15 -5.33
C SER A 45 1.20 10.86 -4.53
N PRO A 46 0.55 9.75 -4.94
CA PRO A 46 0.82 8.42 -4.42
C PRO A 46 2.29 8.04 -4.63
N ALA A 47 3.05 8.02 -3.54
CA ALA A 47 4.50 7.80 -3.55
C ALA A 47 4.89 6.35 -3.23
N ALA A 48 4.08 5.64 -2.46
CA ALA A 48 4.29 4.23 -2.14
C ALA A 48 2.97 3.45 -2.24
N LEU A 49 3.06 2.18 -2.65
CA LEU A 49 1.92 1.28 -2.84
C LEU A 49 2.22 -0.08 -2.23
N ASP A 50 1.19 -0.71 -1.67
CA ASP A 50 1.20 -2.14 -1.37
C ASP A 50 -0.19 -2.75 -1.57
N TYR A 51 -0.29 -4.07 -1.67
CA TYR A 51 -1.54 -4.78 -1.90
C TYR A 51 -1.75 -5.89 -0.87
N ASN A 52 -2.89 -5.84 -0.19
CA ASN A 52 -3.31 -6.91 0.70
C ASN A 52 -4.24 -7.87 -0.06
N TYR A 53 -3.74 -9.09 -0.29
CA TYR A 53 -4.51 -10.11 -1.00
C TYR A 53 -5.62 -10.78 -0.16
N LEU A 54 -5.66 -10.55 1.16
CA LEU A 54 -6.72 -11.11 2.03
C LEU A 54 -7.97 -10.23 2.06
N ASP A 55 -7.83 -8.90 2.03
CA ASP A 55 -8.96 -7.96 1.95
C ASP A 55 -9.17 -7.38 0.53
N GLU A 56 -8.32 -7.77 -0.42
CA GLU A 56 -8.31 -7.36 -1.82
C GLU A 56 -8.16 -5.84 -2.05
N LYS A 57 -7.57 -5.13 -1.08
CA LYS A 57 -7.36 -3.68 -1.18
C LYS A 57 -5.93 -3.31 -1.57
N VAL A 58 -5.82 -2.27 -2.41
CA VAL A 58 -4.59 -1.51 -2.59
C VAL A 58 -4.50 -0.47 -1.47
N TYR A 59 -3.31 -0.35 -0.89
CA TYR A 59 -2.95 0.68 0.08
C TYR A 59 -1.96 1.62 -0.58
N TRP A 60 -2.08 2.92 -0.32
CA TRP A 60 -1.14 3.91 -0.83
C TRP A 60 -0.85 4.99 0.20
N ALA A 61 0.38 5.49 0.14
CA ALA A 61 0.79 6.70 0.84
C ALA A 61 0.84 7.86 -0.17
N ASP A 62 0.13 8.95 0.13
CA ASP A 62 0.14 10.16 -0.68
C ASP A 62 1.03 11.23 -0.05
N ALA A 63 2.12 11.57 -0.73
CA ALA A 63 3.14 12.48 -0.19
C ALA A 63 2.71 13.95 -0.19
N SER A 64 1.74 14.33 -1.01
CA SER A 64 1.24 15.72 -1.05
C SER A 64 0.01 15.91 -0.17
N LEU A 65 -0.87 14.92 -0.11
CA LEU A 65 -2.02 14.94 0.79
C LEU A 65 -1.68 14.55 2.23
N ASN A 66 -0.50 13.96 2.46
CA ASN A 66 -0.06 13.48 3.75
C ASN A 66 -1.04 12.47 4.36
N THR A 67 -1.48 11.53 3.52
CA THR A 67 -2.43 10.48 3.90
C THR A 67 -1.89 9.09 3.61
N ILE A 68 -2.37 8.11 4.37
CA ILE A 68 -2.38 6.71 3.96
C ILE A 68 -3.83 6.31 3.79
N SER A 69 -4.14 5.76 2.63
CA SER A 69 -5.49 5.43 2.22
C SER A 69 -5.51 4.04 1.57
N ARG A 70 -6.70 3.45 1.45
CA ARG A 70 -6.91 2.14 0.83
C ARG A 70 -8.25 2.09 0.09
N ALA A 71 -8.34 1.19 -0.88
CA ALA A 71 -9.55 0.94 -1.66
C ALA A 71 -9.51 -0.44 -2.32
N LEU A 72 -10.67 -0.96 -2.70
CA LEU A 72 -10.74 -2.11 -3.60
C LEU A 72 -10.26 -1.71 -5.01
N LEU A 73 -9.82 -2.69 -5.82
CA LEU A 73 -9.31 -2.45 -7.18
C LEU A 73 -10.37 -1.93 -8.17
N ASP A 74 -11.65 -2.05 -7.81
CA ASP A 74 -12.78 -1.45 -8.53
C ASP A 74 -13.08 0.00 -8.08
N GLY A 75 -12.25 0.57 -7.20
CA GLY A 75 -12.37 1.92 -6.66
C GLY A 75 -13.34 2.05 -5.49
N SER A 76 -14.12 1.01 -5.17
CA SER A 76 -15.06 1.03 -4.07
C SER A 76 -14.36 0.91 -2.71
N SER A 77 -15.09 1.21 -1.63
CA SER A 77 -14.57 1.18 -0.25
C SER A 77 -13.29 2.01 -0.05
N GLN A 78 -13.19 3.13 -0.77
CA GLN A 78 -12.10 4.08 -0.60
C GLN A 78 -12.20 4.76 0.77
N GLU A 79 -11.12 4.67 1.55
CA GLU A 79 -11.05 5.23 2.89
C GLU A 79 -9.63 5.72 3.21
N THR A 80 -9.54 6.83 3.96
CA THR A 80 -8.28 7.34 4.50
C THR A 80 -8.12 6.83 5.93
N ILE A 81 -7.06 6.07 6.19
CA ILE A 81 -6.80 5.42 7.48
C ILE A 81 -5.80 6.19 8.33
N VAL A 82 -4.94 7.02 7.71
CA VAL A 82 -4.05 7.95 8.42
C VAL A 82 -4.09 9.30 7.71
N SER A 83 -4.32 10.39 8.45
CA SER A 83 -4.41 11.76 7.91
C SER A 83 -3.83 12.84 8.83
N THR A 84 -3.22 12.45 9.94
CA THR A 84 -2.68 13.38 10.94
C THR A 84 -1.21 13.08 11.18
N ARG A 85 -0.39 14.10 11.46
CA ARG A 85 1.04 13.94 11.81
C ARG A 85 1.80 12.97 10.90
N LEU A 86 1.53 13.04 9.60
CA LEU A 86 2.20 12.25 8.58
C LEU A 86 2.81 13.23 7.60
N GLN A 87 4.09 13.09 7.28
CA GLN A 87 4.77 13.98 6.35
C GLN A 87 5.79 13.21 5.54
N ASN A 88 5.72 13.35 4.21
CA ASN A 88 6.61 12.68 3.27
C ASN A 88 6.67 11.13 3.47
N PRO A 89 5.52 10.42 3.44
CA PRO A 89 5.51 8.96 3.53
C PRO A 89 5.93 8.32 2.20
N TYR A 90 7.20 7.93 2.12
CA TYR A 90 7.80 7.40 0.89
C TYR A 90 7.94 5.87 0.87
N GLY A 91 7.55 5.18 1.93
CA GLY A 91 7.55 3.73 2.00
C GLY A 91 6.36 3.24 2.79
N LEU A 92 5.80 2.12 2.36
CA LEU A 92 4.60 1.50 2.88
C LEU A 92 4.74 -0.02 2.77
N ALA A 93 4.39 -0.74 3.82
CA ALA A 93 4.29 -2.19 3.77
C ALA A 93 3.11 -2.68 4.62
N VAL A 94 2.36 -3.64 4.09
CA VAL A 94 1.17 -4.21 4.73
C VAL A 94 1.49 -5.61 5.24
N ASP A 95 1.05 -5.91 6.46
CA ASP A 95 1.01 -7.25 7.04
C ASP A 95 -0.45 -7.75 7.08
N PRO A 96 -0.85 -8.58 6.11
CA PRO A 96 -2.19 -9.16 6.07
C PRO A 96 -2.53 -10.04 7.28
N PHE A 97 -1.54 -10.72 7.87
CA PHE A 97 -1.77 -11.69 8.92
C PHE A 97 -1.84 -11.04 10.31
N GLY A 98 -0.93 -10.10 10.58
CA GLY A 98 -0.96 -9.29 11.80
C GLY A 98 -2.00 -8.17 11.76
N GLN A 99 -2.63 -7.95 10.61
CA GLN A 99 -3.58 -6.86 10.36
C GLN A 99 -2.99 -5.48 10.67
N ASN A 100 -1.77 -5.24 10.19
CA ASN A 100 -1.06 -3.98 10.40
C ASN A 100 -0.60 -3.37 9.07
N VAL A 101 -0.48 -2.05 9.07
CA VAL A 101 0.20 -1.28 8.03
C VAL A 101 1.37 -0.54 8.67
N TYR A 102 2.51 -0.57 7.99
CA TYR A 102 3.76 0.05 8.37
C TYR A 102 4.12 1.11 7.34
N TRP A 103 4.70 2.22 7.77
CA TRP A 103 5.13 3.27 6.85
C TRP A 103 6.33 4.03 7.39
N THR A 104 7.05 4.67 6.47
CA THR A 104 8.07 5.66 6.80
C THR A 104 7.42 7.04 6.94
N ASN A 105 7.84 7.80 7.94
CA ASN A 105 7.49 9.20 8.10
C ASN A 105 8.79 9.99 8.07
N THR A 106 9.19 10.39 6.85
CA THR A 106 10.55 10.87 6.57
C THR A 106 10.87 12.16 7.32
N PHE A 107 9.89 13.05 7.46
CA PHE A 107 10.09 14.32 8.16
C PHE A 107 10.31 14.12 9.66
N GLU A 108 9.46 13.29 10.28
CA GLU A 108 9.54 12.96 11.72
C GLU A 108 10.67 11.96 12.03
N LYS A 109 11.31 11.41 10.98
CA LYS A 109 12.41 10.43 11.10
C LYS A 109 12.00 9.20 11.91
N VAL A 110 10.81 8.69 11.65
CA VAL A 110 10.28 7.51 12.32
C VAL A 110 9.75 6.50 11.32
N ILE A 111 9.73 5.23 11.74
CA ILE A 111 8.92 4.19 11.12
C ILE A 111 7.79 3.89 12.09
N GLU A 112 6.57 3.88 11.58
CA GLU A 112 5.36 3.75 12.38
C GLU A 112 4.54 2.54 11.93
N VAL A 113 3.61 2.15 12.80
CA VAL A 113 2.67 1.05 12.56
C VAL A 113 1.30 1.41 13.11
N ALA A 114 0.24 0.97 12.45
CA ALA A 114 -1.14 1.00 12.90
C ALA A 114 -1.85 -0.28 12.44
N SER A 115 -3.03 -0.57 13.01
CA SER A 115 -3.90 -1.59 12.42
C SER A 115 -4.40 -1.16 11.04
N LEU A 116 -4.86 -2.11 10.22
CA LEU A 116 -5.31 -1.81 8.84
C LEU A 116 -6.43 -0.76 8.76
N ASP A 117 -7.22 -0.59 9.83
CA ASP A 117 -8.26 0.44 9.96
C ASP A 117 -7.74 1.80 10.49
N GLY A 118 -6.42 1.93 10.67
CA GLY A 118 -5.77 3.15 11.14
C GLY A 118 -5.72 3.33 12.67
N LEU A 119 -6.28 2.38 13.44
CA LEU A 119 -6.26 2.45 14.89
C LEU A 119 -4.91 2.02 15.48
N TYR A 120 -4.75 2.24 16.79
CA TYR A 120 -3.59 1.78 17.58
C TYR A 120 -2.22 2.21 17.03
N ARG A 121 -2.17 3.35 16.33
CA ARG A 121 -0.95 3.91 15.77
C ARG A 121 0.13 4.10 16.85
N ARG A 122 1.34 3.65 16.55
CA ARG A 122 2.53 3.88 17.39
C ARG A 122 3.80 4.01 16.55
N VAL A 123 4.79 4.70 17.11
CA VAL A 123 6.17 4.73 16.59
C VAL A 123 6.84 3.39 16.91
N LEU A 124 7.37 2.74 15.87
CA LEU A 124 8.09 1.47 15.98
C LEU A 124 9.61 1.69 16.06
N ILE A 125 10.15 2.54 15.18
CA ILE A 125 11.57 2.87 15.13
C ILE A 125 11.72 4.39 15.12
N ARG A 126 12.64 4.91 15.91
CA ARG A 126 12.95 6.36 15.99
C ARG A 126 14.45 6.67 16.08
N ASP A 127 15.26 5.70 16.47
CA ASP A 127 16.66 5.93 16.77
C ASP A 127 17.47 5.90 15.47
N ASP A 128 18.36 6.89 15.31
CA ASP A 128 19.33 7.03 14.22
C ASP A 128 18.77 7.03 12.78
N LEU A 129 17.49 7.33 12.60
CA LEU A 129 16.89 7.54 11.28
C LEU A 129 17.17 8.97 10.78
N LEU A 130 17.65 9.10 9.54
CA LEU A 130 17.85 10.41 8.89
C LEU A 130 16.87 10.63 7.74
N TYR A 131 16.72 9.64 6.86
CA TYR A 131 15.86 9.68 5.68
C TYR A 131 15.29 8.29 5.40
N PRO A 132 14.41 7.74 6.27
CA PRO A 132 13.80 6.45 6.00
C PRO A 132 12.97 6.54 4.71
N SER A 133 13.23 5.67 3.74
CA SER A 133 12.57 5.69 2.43
C SER A 133 11.63 4.49 2.28
N GLU A 134 12.09 3.43 1.65
CA GLU A 134 11.33 2.22 1.38
C GLU A 134 11.46 1.21 2.52
N ILE A 135 10.40 0.42 2.72
CA ILE A 135 10.35 -0.66 3.69
C ILE A 135 9.70 -1.89 3.06
N VAL A 136 10.12 -3.07 3.49
CA VAL A 136 9.53 -4.36 3.10
C VAL A 136 9.40 -5.25 4.33
N LEU A 137 8.44 -6.16 4.31
CA LEU A 137 8.19 -7.11 5.40
C LEU A 137 8.34 -8.55 4.88
N ASP A 138 9.02 -9.40 5.66
CA ASP A 138 8.79 -10.85 5.61
C ASP A 138 7.75 -11.19 6.67
N VAL A 139 6.51 -11.41 6.24
CA VAL A 139 5.38 -11.71 7.12
C VAL A 139 5.25 -13.21 7.44
N THR A 140 6.13 -14.05 6.89
CA THR A 140 6.07 -15.51 7.04
C THR A 140 7.11 -16.05 7.99
N ARG A 141 8.26 -15.37 8.07
CA ARG A 141 9.39 -15.72 8.89
C ARG A 141 9.88 -14.40 9.47
N GLY A 142 9.67 -14.18 10.77
CA GLY A 142 10.36 -13.08 11.45
C GLY A 142 11.87 -13.18 11.23
N TYR A 143 12.60 -12.10 11.49
CA TYR A 143 14.06 -12.14 11.42
C TYR A 143 14.62 -12.67 12.75
N ASP A 144 15.39 -13.77 12.72
CA ASP A 144 16.19 -14.30 13.83
C ASP A 144 17.64 -13.83 13.74
#